data_AF-A0A662W5I5-F1
#
_entry.id   AF-A0A662W5I5-F1
#
_cell.length_a   1.000
_cell.length_b   1.000
_cell.length_c   1.000
_cell.angle_alpha   90.00
_cell.angle_beta   90.00
_cell.angle_gamma   90.00
#
_symmetry.space_group_name_H-M   'P 1'
#
loop_
_entity.id
_entity.type
_entity.pdbx_description
1 polymer ?
#
loop_
_entity_poly.entity_id
_entity_poly.type
_entity_poly.pdbx_seq_one_letter_code
_entity_poly.pdbx_strand_id
1 'polypeptide(L)'
;MSKRRQKHDIYFKALAYGLFAPTVVDKRWMQIPEYLNNLAKCHRILNSLQCVNDKIATEFDALVFLHTASLCVPFNTTWFNIYIYLFRKFFPQHAKVIDLPKVESLDTYEVAKLTDLRRWIFKQQMKNLKQRKLV
;
A
#
# COMPACT_ATOMS: atom_id res chain seq x y z
N MET A 1 -16.38 5.79 -27.12
CA MET A 1 -15.41 6.86 -26.79
C MET A 1 -14.16 6.69 -27.64
N SER A 2 -13.55 7.77 -28.15
CA SER A 2 -12.28 7.70 -28.92
C SER A 2 -11.11 7.19 -28.06
N LYS A 3 -10.21 6.36 -28.63
CA LYS A 3 -8.99 5.82 -27.97
C LYS A 3 -8.14 6.90 -27.31
N ARG A 4 -8.07 8.11 -27.90
CA ARG A 4 -7.31 9.26 -27.36
C ARG A 4 -7.91 9.79 -26.07
N ARG A 5 -9.24 9.74 -25.94
CA ARG A 5 -9.98 10.21 -24.75
C ARG A 5 -9.83 9.24 -23.56
N GLN A 6 -9.83 7.94 -23.82
CA GLN A 6 -9.55 6.91 -22.80
C GLN A 6 -8.11 7.02 -22.26
N LYS A 7 -7.14 7.29 -23.14
CA LYS A 7 -5.74 7.45 -22.73
C LYS A 7 -5.52 8.72 -21.90
N HIS A 8 -6.19 9.83 -22.21
CA HIS A 8 -6.12 11.04 -21.37
C HIS A 8 -6.71 10.80 -19.97
N ASP A 9 -7.83 10.08 -19.90
CA ASP A 9 -8.53 9.75 -18.66
C ASP A 9 -7.66 8.94 -17.69
N ILE A 10 -6.89 7.96 -18.22
CA ILE A 10 -6.05 7.11 -17.36
C ILE A 10 -4.88 7.87 -16.72
N TYR A 11 -4.24 8.79 -17.45
CA TYR A 11 -3.15 9.59 -16.89
C TYR A 11 -3.64 10.59 -15.85
N PHE A 12 -4.78 11.24 -16.10
CA PHE A 12 -5.39 12.13 -15.11
C PHE A 12 -5.73 11.36 -13.83
N LYS A 13 -6.33 10.16 -13.97
CA LYS A 13 -6.64 9.29 -12.84
C LYS A 13 -5.40 8.81 -12.09
N ALA A 14 -4.32 8.49 -12.79
CA ALA A 14 -3.04 8.13 -12.18
C ALA A 14 -2.46 9.31 -11.39
N LEU A 15 -2.45 10.52 -11.95
CA LEU A 15 -2.00 11.73 -11.24
C LEU A 15 -2.85 11.99 -10.00
N ALA A 16 -4.18 11.93 -10.12
CA ALA A 16 -5.10 12.13 -9.01
C ALA A 16 -4.88 11.06 -7.92
N TYR A 17 -4.69 9.80 -8.30
CA TYR A 17 -4.39 8.72 -7.38
C TYR A 17 -3.04 8.94 -6.66
N GLY A 18 -1.97 9.20 -7.40
CA GLY A 18 -0.64 9.39 -6.81
C GLY A 18 -0.59 10.55 -5.82
N LEU A 19 -1.20 11.69 -6.17
CA LEU A 19 -1.12 12.92 -5.37
C LEU A 19 -2.09 12.96 -4.20
N PHE A 20 -3.29 12.41 -4.36
CA PHE A 20 -4.41 12.68 -3.44
C PHE A 20 -4.99 11.44 -2.77
N ALA A 21 -4.62 10.22 -3.19
CA ALA A 21 -5.07 9.01 -2.50
C ALA A 21 -4.61 9.05 -1.03
N PRO A 22 -5.52 8.79 -0.08
CA PRO A 22 -5.16 8.78 1.33
C PRO A 22 -4.27 7.56 1.66
N THR A 23 -3.48 7.70 2.70
CA THR A 23 -2.84 6.55 3.34
C THR A 23 -3.89 5.82 4.17
N VAL A 24 -4.11 4.54 3.90
CA VAL A 24 -5.10 3.71 4.60
C VAL A 24 -4.41 3.01 5.76
N VAL A 25 -4.98 3.14 6.96
CA VAL A 25 -4.46 2.58 8.22
C VAL A 25 -5.54 1.74 8.90
N ASP A 26 -5.15 0.93 9.88
CA ASP A 26 -6.11 0.23 10.74
C ASP A 26 -6.95 1.25 11.52
N LYS A 27 -8.27 1.10 11.54
CA LYS A 27 -9.17 2.05 12.22
C LYS A 27 -8.96 2.11 13.73
N ARG A 28 -8.41 1.04 14.31
CA ARG A 28 -8.07 0.97 15.74
C ARG A 28 -6.82 1.77 16.07
N TRP A 29 -5.99 2.11 15.08
CA TRP A 29 -4.79 2.93 15.23
C TRP A 29 -4.61 3.88 14.04
N MET A 30 -5.20 5.07 14.14
CA MET A 30 -5.22 6.03 13.03
C MET A 30 -3.95 6.90 12.91
N GLN A 31 -3.10 6.90 13.94
CA GLN A 31 -1.94 7.79 14.01
C GLN A 31 -0.71 7.11 13.41
N ILE A 32 -0.08 7.76 12.44
CA ILE A 32 1.21 7.32 11.89
C ILE A 32 2.20 8.48 11.88
N PRO A 33 3.50 8.22 12.06
CA PRO A 33 4.53 9.22 11.84
C PRO A 33 4.45 9.86 10.46
N GLU A 34 4.69 11.17 10.39
CA GLU A 34 4.58 11.95 9.15
C GLU A 34 5.48 11.38 8.04
N TYR A 35 6.69 10.95 8.38
CA TYR A 35 7.64 10.40 7.40
C TYR A 35 7.08 9.15 6.68
N LEU A 36 6.33 8.26 7.37
CA LEU A 36 5.70 7.10 6.74
C LEU A 36 4.57 7.53 5.78
N ASN A 37 3.81 8.55 6.16
CA ASN A 37 2.77 9.10 5.29
C ASN A 37 3.38 9.70 4.01
N ASN A 38 4.49 10.43 4.15
CA ASN A 38 5.22 11.03 3.04
C ASN A 38 5.83 9.96 2.12
N LEU A 39 6.45 8.92 2.68
CA LEU A 39 6.97 7.79 1.90
C LEU A 39 5.85 7.04 1.15
N ALA A 40 4.71 6.78 1.79
CA ALA A 40 3.57 6.16 1.13
C ALA A 40 3.10 6.99 -0.07
N LYS A 41 3.03 8.31 0.08
CA LYS A 41 2.71 9.23 -1.02
C LYS A 41 3.75 9.15 -2.15
N CYS A 42 5.05 9.17 -1.83
CA CYS A 42 6.11 9.03 -2.83
C CYS A 42 5.97 7.73 -3.63
N HIS A 43 5.77 6.60 -2.95
CA HIS A 43 5.54 5.32 -3.61
C HIS A 43 4.30 5.33 -4.51
N ARG A 44 3.19 5.95 -4.07
CA ARG A 44 1.99 6.09 -4.89
C ARG A 44 2.22 6.96 -6.13
N ILE A 45 2.96 8.06 -6.02
CA ILE A 45 3.29 8.92 -7.17
C ILE A 45 4.08 8.13 -8.21
N LEU A 46 5.17 7.48 -7.78
CA LEU A 46 6.07 6.71 -8.64
C LEU A 46 5.37 5.54 -9.35
N ASN A 47 4.43 4.88 -8.66
CA ASN A 47 3.77 3.67 -9.16
C ASN A 47 2.31 3.91 -9.60
N SER A 48 1.90 5.18 -9.72
CA SER A 48 0.48 5.57 -9.90
C SER A 48 -0.17 4.93 -11.12
N LEU A 49 0.51 4.95 -12.27
CA LEU A 49 0.00 4.39 -13.52
C LEU A 49 -0.20 2.87 -13.39
N GLN A 50 0.76 2.17 -12.81
CA GLN A 50 0.65 0.73 -12.56
C GLN A 50 -0.50 0.43 -11.58
N CYS A 51 -0.57 1.17 -10.46
CA CYS A 51 -1.63 0.98 -9.47
C CYS A 51 -3.03 1.12 -10.08
N VAL A 52 -3.23 2.12 -10.95
CA VAL A 52 -4.51 2.37 -11.62
C VAL A 52 -4.84 1.30 -12.67
N ASN A 53 -3.85 0.85 -13.45
CA ASN A 53 -4.03 -0.21 -14.44
C ASN A 53 -4.40 -1.54 -13.78
N ASP A 54 -3.61 -1.93 -12.78
CA ASP A 54 -3.70 -3.24 -12.12
C ASP A 54 -4.74 -3.25 -10.98
N LYS A 55 -5.30 -2.07 -10.65
CA LYS A 55 -6.25 -1.82 -9.57
C LYS A 55 -5.75 -2.35 -8.22
N ILE A 56 -4.49 -2.04 -7.91
CA ILE A 56 -3.78 -2.55 -6.75
C ILE A 56 -2.95 -1.44 -6.10
N ALA A 57 -2.95 -1.38 -4.77
CA ALA A 57 -2.17 -0.38 -4.04
C ALA A 57 -0.68 -0.74 -4.03
N THR A 58 0.16 0.17 -3.55
CA THR A 58 1.60 -0.12 -3.41
C THR A 58 1.83 -1.11 -2.27
N GLU A 59 2.95 -1.82 -2.32
CA GLU A 59 3.36 -2.65 -1.17
C GLU A 59 3.70 -1.80 0.06
N PHE A 60 4.15 -0.56 -0.14
CA PHE A 60 4.41 0.36 0.97
C PHE A 60 3.10 0.77 1.67
N ASP A 61 2.00 0.96 0.93
CA ASP A 61 0.67 1.17 1.54
C ASP A 61 0.27 -0.04 2.41
N ALA A 62 0.55 -1.26 1.95
CA ALA A 62 0.30 -2.48 2.73
C ALA A 62 1.20 -2.56 3.97
N LEU A 63 2.47 -2.16 3.87
CA LEU A 63 3.37 -2.07 5.03
C LEU A 63 2.82 -1.12 6.09
N VAL A 64 2.39 0.08 5.69
CA VAL A 64 1.84 1.08 6.63
C VAL A 64 0.56 0.55 7.29
N PHE A 65 -0.33 -0.07 6.52
CA PHE A 65 -1.54 -0.68 7.07
C PHE A 65 -1.19 -1.77 8.11
N LEU A 66 -0.32 -2.71 7.75
CA LEU A 66 0.10 -3.80 8.63
C LEU A 66 0.85 -3.28 9.87
N HIS A 67 1.67 -2.25 9.72
CA HIS A 67 2.33 -1.61 10.86
C HIS A 67 1.29 -1.14 11.89
N THR A 68 0.28 -0.37 11.45
CA THR A 68 -0.79 0.09 12.36
C THR A 68 -1.62 -1.06 12.93
N ALA A 69 -1.88 -2.10 12.14
CA ALA A 69 -2.64 -3.27 12.61
C ALA A 69 -1.88 -4.08 13.68
N SER A 70 -0.55 -4.20 13.55
CA SER A 70 0.31 -4.92 14.51
C SER A 70 0.35 -4.26 15.90
N LEU A 71 0.07 -2.95 15.97
CA LEU A 71 -0.01 -2.22 17.24
C LEU A 71 -1.31 -2.53 18.00
N CYS A 72 -2.33 -3.06 17.33
CA CYS A 72 -3.63 -3.33 17.92
C CYS A 72 -3.80 -4.80 18.31
N VAL A 73 -3.26 -5.72 17.51
CA VAL A 73 -3.43 -7.16 17.71
C VAL A 73 -2.19 -7.94 17.26
N PRO A 74 -1.87 -9.05 17.94
CA PRO A 74 -0.81 -9.94 17.46
C PRO A 74 -1.20 -10.56 16.12
N PHE A 75 -0.21 -10.71 15.23
CA PHE A 75 -0.41 -11.39 13.96
C PHE A 75 -0.30 -12.91 14.11
N ASN A 76 -1.09 -13.61 13.29
CA ASN A 76 -0.81 -15.02 13.00
C ASN A 76 0.44 -15.13 12.10
N THR A 77 0.92 -16.35 11.88
CA THR A 77 2.14 -16.62 11.12
C THR A 77 2.13 -15.98 9.72
N THR A 78 1.02 -16.10 8.99
CA THR A 78 0.89 -15.53 7.62
C THR A 78 1.07 -14.02 7.61
N TRP A 79 0.34 -13.29 8.46
CA TRP A 79 0.43 -11.81 8.48
C TRP A 79 1.75 -11.33 9.08
N PHE A 80 2.31 -12.08 10.04
CA PHE A 80 3.64 -11.83 10.57
C PHE A 80 4.69 -11.93 9.46
N ASN A 81 4.71 -13.03 8.71
CA ASN A 81 5.66 -13.22 7.61
C ASN A 81 5.53 -12.13 6.54
N ILE A 82 4.31 -11.79 6.13
CA ILE A 82 4.06 -10.69 5.18
C ILE A 82 4.60 -9.36 5.72
N TYR A 83 4.34 -9.04 6.99
CA TYR A 83 4.82 -7.81 7.59
C TYR A 83 6.35 -7.75 7.65
N ILE A 84 7.00 -8.83 8.10
CA ILE A 84 8.46 -8.91 8.18
C ILE A 84 9.09 -8.83 6.80
N TYR A 85 8.55 -9.53 5.80
CA TYR A 85 8.99 -9.45 4.42
C TYR A 85 8.96 -8.00 3.89
N LEU A 86 7.83 -7.31 4.06
CA LEU A 86 7.69 -5.91 3.64
C LEU A 86 8.61 -4.96 4.42
N PHE A 87 8.73 -5.15 5.73
CA PHE A 87 9.60 -4.35 6.57
C PHE A 87 11.07 -4.48 6.14
N ARG A 88 11.54 -5.71 5.88
CA ARG A 88 12.89 -5.96 5.37
C ARG A 88 13.11 -5.34 3.98
N LYS A 89 12.09 -5.38 3.12
CA LYS A 89 12.13 -4.79 1.77
C LYS A 89 12.34 -3.28 1.79
N PHE A 90 11.65 -2.55 2.68
CA PHE A 90 11.68 -1.09 2.71
C PHE A 90 12.63 -0.49 3.75
N PHE A 91 12.95 -1.22 4.81
CA PHE A 91 13.84 -0.79 5.89
C PHE A 91 14.95 -1.82 6.16
N PRO A 92 15.78 -2.20 5.16
CA PRO A 92 16.76 -3.28 5.29
C PRO A 92 17.81 -3.01 6.37
N GLN A 93 18.23 -1.76 6.55
CA GLN A 93 19.22 -1.42 7.58
C GLN A 93 18.64 -1.55 8.99
N HIS A 94 17.39 -1.09 9.20
CA HIS A 94 16.71 -1.27 10.47
C HIS A 94 16.54 -2.76 10.78
N ALA A 95 16.06 -3.55 9.81
CA ALA A 95 15.87 -4.99 9.99
C ALA A 95 17.14 -5.75 10.38
N LYS A 96 18.33 -5.29 9.94
CA LYS A 96 19.62 -5.84 10.38
C LYS A 96 19.94 -5.49 11.83
N VAL A 97 19.63 -4.27 12.27
CA VAL A 97 19.92 -3.80 13.63
C VAL A 97 19.08 -4.52 14.68
N ILE A 98 17.80 -4.77 14.38
CA ILE A 98 16.86 -5.41 15.32
C ILE A 98 16.79 -6.94 15.19
N ASP A 99 17.71 -7.54 14.42
CA ASP A 99 17.83 -8.99 14.19
C ASP A 99 16.49 -9.70 13.91
N LEU A 100 15.67 -9.13 13.02
CA LEU A 100 14.40 -9.73 12.66
C LEU A 100 14.58 -11.07 11.92
N PRO A 101 13.65 -12.02 12.09
CA PRO A 101 13.63 -13.26 11.33
C PRO A 101 13.81 -13.02 9.82
N LYS A 102 14.61 -13.87 9.18
CA LYS A 102 14.85 -13.81 7.74
C LYS A 102 13.67 -14.42 6.99
N VAL A 103 12.64 -13.63 6.77
CA VAL A 103 11.58 -13.94 5.79
C VAL A 103 12.02 -13.37 4.44
N GLU A 104 12.74 -14.18 3.66
CA GLU A 104 13.34 -13.75 2.38
C GLU A 104 12.36 -13.81 1.22
N SER A 105 11.38 -14.72 1.30
CA SER A 105 10.33 -14.86 0.29
C SER A 105 9.00 -15.21 0.94
N LEU A 106 7.91 -14.89 0.24
CA LEU A 106 6.56 -15.25 0.63
C LEU A 106 6.14 -16.50 -0.15
N ASP A 107 5.42 -17.40 0.51
CA ASP A 107 4.79 -18.52 -0.19
C ASP A 107 3.62 -18.05 -1.08
N THR A 108 3.08 -18.94 -1.92
CA THR A 108 1.99 -18.59 -2.83
C THR A 108 0.74 -18.10 -2.11
N TYR A 109 0.45 -18.63 -0.91
CA TYR A 109 -0.71 -18.22 -0.12
C TYR A 109 -0.50 -16.83 0.49
N GLU A 110 0.67 -16.55 1.03
CA GLU A 110 1.07 -15.25 1.56
C GLU A 110 1.08 -14.16 0.46
N VAL A 111 1.60 -14.48 -0.73
CA VAL A 111 1.53 -13.60 -1.90
C VAL A 111 0.08 -13.28 -2.28
N ALA A 112 -0.80 -14.28 -2.27
CA ALA A 112 -2.22 -14.08 -2.54
C ALA A 112 -2.87 -13.17 -1.48
N LYS A 113 -2.59 -13.38 -0.19
CA LYS A 113 -3.09 -12.54 0.91
C LYS A 113 -2.60 -11.11 0.84
N LEU A 114 -1.32 -10.89 0.54
CA LEU A 114 -0.77 -9.55 0.33
C LEU A 114 -1.44 -8.87 -0.88
N THR A 115 -1.66 -9.61 -1.96
CA THR A 115 -2.34 -9.10 -3.16
C THR A 115 -3.77 -8.67 -2.85
N ASP A 116 -4.53 -9.48 -2.10
CA ASP A 116 -5.90 -9.17 -1.70
C ASP A 116 -5.97 -7.94 -0.78
N LEU A 117 -5.04 -7.84 0.18
CA LEU A 117 -4.92 -6.66 1.04
C LEU A 117 -4.67 -5.40 0.19
N ARG A 118 -3.73 -5.45 -0.75
CA ARG A 118 -3.41 -4.30 -1.61
C ARG A 118 -4.57 -3.90 -2.52
N ARG A 119 -5.35 -4.87 -3.05
CA ARG A 119 -6.57 -4.59 -3.81
C ARG A 119 -7.65 -3.93 -2.93
N TRP A 120 -7.80 -4.39 -1.70
CA TRP A 120 -8.72 -3.79 -0.74
C TRP A 120 -8.32 -2.34 -0.40
N ILE A 121 -7.04 -2.07 -0.13
CA ILE A 121 -6.52 -0.72 0.11
C ILE A 121 -6.80 0.20 -1.08
N PHE A 122 -6.49 -0.25 -2.29
CA PHE A 122 -6.76 0.51 -3.52
C PHE A 122 -8.24 0.87 -3.65
N LYS A 123 -9.13 -0.08 -3.35
CA LYS A 123 -10.58 0.17 -3.36
C LYS A 123 -10.98 1.27 -2.37
N GLN A 124 -10.40 1.30 -1.17
CA GLN A 124 -10.67 2.36 -0.19
C GLN A 124 -10.15 3.72 -0.67
N GLN A 125 -8.94 3.76 -1.22
CA GLN A 125 -8.34 4.98 -1.78
C GLN A 125 -9.19 5.56 -2.92
N MET A 126 -9.56 4.72 -3.88
CA MET A 126 -10.41 5.11 -5.00
C MET A 126 -11.80 5.56 -4.54
N LYS A 127 -12.37 4.93 -3.50
CA LYS A 127 -13.64 5.37 -2.91
C LYS A 127 -13.51 6.79 -2.34
N ASN A 128 -12.42 7.09 -1.63
CA ASN A 128 -12.17 8.43 -1.09
C ASN A 128 -12.03 9.48 -2.20
N LEU A 129 -11.27 9.17 -3.26
CA LEU A 129 -11.08 10.09 -4.38
C LEU A 129 -12.40 10.41 -5.10
N LYS A 130 -13.25 9.40 -5.31
CA LYS A 130 -14.60 9.60 -5.89
C LYS A 130 -15.47 10.49 -5.02
N GLN A 131 -15.44 10.29 -3.69
CA GLN A 131 -16.17 11.14 -2.75
C GLN A 131 -15.71 12.60 -2.81
N ARG A 132 -14.43 12.82 -3.10
CA ARG A 132 -13.82 14.15 -3.28
C ARG A 132 -13.94 14.70 -4.71
N LYS A 133 -14.61 13.97 -5.62
CA LYS A 133 -14.76 14.32 -7.05
C LYS A 133 -13.42 14.53 -7.78
N LEU A 134 -12.39 13.77 -7.41
CA LEU A 134 -11.06 13.83 -8.02
C LEU A 134 -10.84 12.79 -9.13
N VAL A 135 -11.72 11.77 -9.21
CA VAL A 135 -11.71 10.66 -10.19
C VAL A 135 -13.13 10.11 -10.40
#